data_AF-A0A1A8HYW1-F1
#
_entry.id   AF-A0A1A8HYW1-F1
#
_cell.length_a   1.000
_cell.length_b   1.000
_cell.length_c   1.000
_cell.angle_alpha   90.00
_cell.angle_beta   90.00
_cell.angle_gamma   90.00
#
_symmetry.space_group_name_H-M   'P 1'
#
loop_
_entity.id
_entity.type
_entity.pdbx_description
1 polymer ?
#
loop_
_entity_poly.entity_id
_entity_poly.type
_entity_poly.pdbx_seq_one_letter_code
_entity_poly.pdbx_strand_id
1 'polypeptide(L)'
;LTEKDGTWILEKTRRKPKILDPAFAESSLVSKKETQQLYCFTLTPQEPEHFSEKNHSLQTDPASLFTNKSICSLQTPTGFRVLVGWTYSEVTYKPEEGIDILDIKNVNDDEIEELLKNQFDVRLQNKLKPVNKKADYSI
;
A
#
# COMPACT_ATOMS: atom_id res chain seq x y z
N LEU A 1 -3.35 -5.63 19.00
CA LEU A 1 -4.81 -5.44 18.85
C LEU A 1 -5.33 -5.12 20.23
N THR A 2 -5.96 -3.96 20.41
CA THR A 2 -6.37 -3.45 21.72
C THR A 2 -7.83 -3.03 21.65
N GLU A 3 -8.61 -3.31 22.68
CA GLU A 3 -10.01 -2.90 22.78
C GLU A 3 -10.11 -1.69 23.71
N LYS A 4 -10.92 -0.70 23.31
CA LYS A 4 -11.22 0.50 24.09
C LYS A 4 -12.63 0.98 23.78
N ASP A 5 -13.48 1.00 24.81
CA ASP A 5 -14.84 1.57 24.76
C ASP A 5 -15.71 0.99 23.61
N GLY A 6 -15.63 -0.31 23.37
CA GLY A 6 -16.32 -1.03 22.29
C GLY A 6 -15.65 -0.94 20.92
N THR A 7 -14.50 -0.25 20.81
CA THR A 7 -13.73 -0.10 19.58
C THR A 7 -12.44 -0.90 19.64
N TRP A 8 -12.17 -1.66 18.59
CA TRP A 8 -10.94 -2.43 18.41
C TRP A 8 -9.94 -1.63 17.58
N ILE A 9 -8.70 -1.56 18.06
CA ILE A 9 -7.60 -0.80 17.48
C ILE A 9 -6.52 -1.77 17.02
N LEU A 10 -6.31 -1.84 15.70
CA LEU A 10 -5.24 -2.62 15.10
C LEU A 10 -3.99 -1.74 14.92
N GLU A 11 -2.91 -2.09 15.60
CA GLU A 11 -1.62 -1.43 15.51
C GLU A 11 -0.58 -2.38 14.90
N LYS A 12 0.39 -1.81 14.19
CA LYS A 12 1.55 -2.52 13.65
C LYS A 12 2.82 -1.85 14.14
N THR A 13 3.69 -2.63 14.76
CA THR A 13 5.09 -2.26 15.00
C THR A 13 5.93 -2.79 13.84
N ARG A 14 6.67 -1.90 13.18
CA ARG A 14 7.48 -2.17 12.00
C ARG A 14 8.93 -2.41 12.40
N ARG A 15 9.64 -3.23 11.63
CA ARG A 15 11.10 -3.35 11.74
C ARG A 15 11.76 -2.13 11.09
N LYS A 16 13.05 -1.96 11.34
CA LYS A 16 13.81 -0.86 10.73
C LYS A 16 13.91 -1.08 9.21
N PRO A 17 13.52 -0.09 8.38
CA PRO A 17 13.67 -0.23 6.93
C PRO A 17 15.15 -0.09 6.53
N LYS A 18 15.60 -0.95 5.62
CA LYS A 18 16.87 -0.85 4.91
C LYS A 18 16.59 -0.60 3.42
N ILE A 19 16.72 0.64 3.00
CA ILE A 19 16.49 1.06 1.61
C ILE A 19 17.77 0.77 0.81
N LEU A 20 17.63 0.06 -0.31
CA LEU A 20 18.78 -0.30 -1.15
C LEU A 20 19.29 0.86 -1.99
N ASP A 21 18.38 1.64 -2.58
CA ASP A 21 18.71 2.83 -3.37
C ASP A 21 18.56 4.11 -2.51
N PRO A 22 19.66 4.82 -2.21
CA PRO A 22 19.63 6.05 -1.42
C PRO A 22 18.74 7.16 -2.00
N ALA A 23 18.43 7.15 -3.30
CA ALA A 23 17.52 8.11 -3.92
C ALA A 23 16.12 8.07 -3.31
N PHE A 24 15.73 6.96 -2.68
CA PHE A 24 14.42 6.78 -2.04
C PHE A 24 14.45 6.90 -0.52
N ALA A 25 15.57 7.32 0.08
CA ALA A 25 15.71 7.50 1.53
C ALA A 25 14.65 8.43 2.13
N GLU A 26 14.26 9.47 1.40
CA GLU A 26 13.25 10.47 1.79
C GLU A 26 11.91 10.28 1.07
N SER A 27 11.67 9.10 0.47
CA SER A 27 10.40 8.79 -0.17
C SER A 27 9.24 8.83 0.83
N SER A 28 8.15 9.52 0.48
CA SER A 28 6.93 9.55 1.28
C SER A 28 6.27 8.17 1.42
N LEU A 29 6.62 7.22 0.56
CA LEU A 29 6.14 5.85 0.64
C LEU A 29 6.77 5.09 1.82
N VAL A 30 7.95 5.49 2.30
CA VAL A 30 8.61 4.79 3.41
C VAL A 30 8.17 5.40 4.74
N SER A 31 7.38 4.64 5.51
CA SER A 31 6.99 5.07 6.86
C SER A 31 8.21 5.06 7.79
N LYS A 32 8.45 6.21 8.45
CA LYS A 32 9.47 6.34 9.51
C LYS A 32 8.91 6.04 10.91
N LYS A 33 7.61 5.73 11.03
CA LYS A 33 6.96 5.45 12.32
C LYS A 33 7.23 4.00 12.74
N GLU A 34 7.77 3.83 13.94
CA GLU A 34 8.02 2.50 14.52
C GLU A 34 6.71 1.77 14.79
N THR A 35 5.77 2.39 15.51
CA THR A 35 4.43 1.86 15.75
C THR A 35 3.39 2.77 15.11
N GLN A 36 2.45 2.17 14.38
CA GLN A 36 1.39 2.88 13.68
C GLN A 36 0.05 2.18 13.90
N GLN A 37 -0.97 2.96 14.26
CA GLN A 37 -2.36 2.53 14.19
C GLN A 37 -2.78 2.38 12.73
N LEU A 38 -3.23 1.19 12.35
CA LEU A 38 -3.69 0.87 10.99
C LEU A 38 -5.18 1.17 10.84
N TYR A 39 -6.02 0.54 11.65
CA TYR A 39 -7.48 0.63 11.54
C TYR A 39 -8.15 0.56 12.91
N CYS A 40 -9.35 1.14 12.98
CA CYS A 40 -10.29 0.95 14.08
C CYS A 40 -11.57 0.32 13.54
N PHE A 41 -12.17 -0.59 14.30
CA PHE A 41 -13.42 -1.25 13.92
C PHE A 41 -14.23 -1.67 15.15
N THR A 42 -15.52 -1.95 14.96
CA THR A 42 -16.39 -2.54 15.98
C THR A 42 -16.68 -4.00 15.63
N LEU A 43 -17.23 -4.77 16.58
CA LEU A 43 -17.72 -6.13 16.32
C LEU A 43 -19.17 -6.17 15.83
N THR A 44 -19.73 -5.01 15.49
CA THR A 44 -21.09 -4.92 14.93
C THR A 44 -21.10 -5.62 13.57
N PRO A 45 -21.99 -6.61 13.35
CA PRO A 45 -22.14 -7.23 12.05
C PRO A 45 -22.48 -6.20 10.97
N GLN A 46 -21.90 -6.36 9.78
CA GLN A 46 -22.16 -5.51 8.62
C GLN A 46 -22.47 -6.38 7.41
N GLU A 47 -23.46 -5.95 6.63
CA GLU A 47 -23.78 -6.50 5.31
C GLU A 47 -23.13 -5.64 4.21
N PRO A 48 -22.86 -6.19 3.01
CA PRO A 48 -22.23 -5.46 1.91
C PRO A 48 -22.88 -4.10 1.58
N GLU A 49 -24.20 -4.02 1.73
CA GLU A 49 -25.02 -2.85 1.43
C GLU A 49 -24.63 -1.64 2.27
N HIS A 50 -24.18 -1.85 3.51
CA HIS A 50 -23.71 -0.79 4.42
C HIS A 50 -22.46 -0.07 3.90
N PHE A 51 -21.73 -0.69 2.96
CA PHE A 51 -20.54 -0.10 2.34
C PHE A 51 -20.83 0.59 0.99
N SER A 52 -22.06 0.55 0.48
CA SER A 52 -22.39 1.03 -0.87
C SER A 52 -22.07 2.50 -1.08
N GLU A 53 -22.49 3.36 -0.14
CA GLU A 53 -22.20 4.79 -0.20
C GLU A 53 -20.70 5.06 -0.12
N LYS A 54 -20.00 4.36 0.80
CA LYS A 54 -18.56 4.53 0.98
C LYS A 54 -17.78 4.05 -0.23
N ASN A 55 -18.18 2.92 -0.83
CA ASN A 55 -17.60 2.40 -2.06
C ASN A 55 -17.74 3.40 -3.21
N HIS A 56 -18.91 4.02 -3.38
CA HIS A 56 -19.11 5.07 -4.38
C HIS A 56 -18.19 6.26 -4.12
N SER A 57 -18.21 6.81 -2.90
CA SER A 57 -17.39 7.96 -2.51
C SER A 57 -15.89 7.70 -2.69
N LEU A 58 -15.40 6.53 -2.30
CA LEU A 58 -13.98 6.19 -2.45
C LEU A 58 -13.53 6.16 -3.92
N GLN A 59 -14.43 5.90 -4.86
CA GLN A 59 -14.14 5.86 -6.30
C GLN A 59 -14.37 7.19 -7.02
N THR A 60 -15.19 8.11 -6.47
CA THR A 60 -15.58 9.35 -7.16
C THR A 60 -15.08 10.63 -6.50
N ASP A 61 -14.84 10.63 -5.19
CA ASP A 61 -14.41 11.81 -4.45
C ASP A 61 -12.96 12.21 -4.85
N PRO A 62 -12.73 13.43 -5.35
CA PRO A 62 -11.39 13.93 -5.66
C PRO A 62 -10.43 13.99 -4.46
N ALA A 63 -10.91 13.94 -3.22
CA ALA A 63 -10.09 13.88 -2.01
C ALA A 63 -9.75 12.44 -1.60
N SER A 64 -10.40 11.42 -2.19
CA SER A 64 -10.13 10.02 -1.88
C SER A 64 -8.70 9.63 -2.26
N LEU A 65 -8.06 8.80 -1.43
CA LEU A 65 -6.78 8.18 -1.78
C LEU A 65 -6.86 7.45 -3.13
N PHE A 66 -7.96 6.73 -3.37
CA PHE A 66 -8.12 5.84 -4.52
C PHE A 66 -8.38 6.59 -5.84
N THR A 67 -8.74 7.88 -5.80
CA THR A 67 -8.79 8.75 -7.00
C THR A 67 -7.47 9.50 -7.23
N ASN A 68 -6.58 9.49 -6.24
CA ASN A 68 -5.30 10.21 -6.25
C ASN A 68 -4.08 9.30 -6.42
N LYS A 69 -4.19 7.99 -6.18
CA LYS A 69 -3.11 7.03 -6.36
C LYS A 69 -3.63 5.73 -7.00
N SER A 70 -2.95 5.27 -8.06
CA SER A 70 -3.12 3.92 -8.57
C SER A 70 -2.21 2.97 -7.79
N ILE A 71 -2.78 1.96 -7.14
CA ILE A 71 -2.08 1.07 -6.20
C ILE A 71 -2.37 -0.39 -6.56
N CYS A 72 -1.34 -1.22 -6.60
CA CYS A 72 -1.46 -2.67 -6.66
C CYS A 72 -0.45 -3.28 -5.69
N SER A 73 -0.86 -4.20 -4.81
CA SER A 73 0.03 -4.85 -3.84
C SER A 73 -0.23 -6.34 -3.77
N LEU A 74 0.82 -7.14 -3.62
CA LEU A 74 0.73 -8.59 -3.51
C LEU A 74 1.71 -9.10 -2.44
N GLN A 75 1.23 -9.95 -1.52
CA GLN A 75 2.10 -10.62 -0.56
C GLN A 75 2.95 -11.69 -1.25
N THR A 76 4.18 -11.86 -0.80
CA THR A 76 5.11 -12.91 -1.24
C THR A 76 5.46 -13.81 -0.05
N PRO A 77 6.07 -14.99 -0.27
CA PRO A 77 6.48 -15.86 0.84
C PRO A 77 7.40 -15.21 1.87
N THR A 78 8.17 -14.19 1.45
CA THR A 78 9.18 -13.51 2.28
C THR A 78 8.86 -12.04 2.54
N GLY A 79 7.69 -11.54 2.12
CA GLY A 79 7.45 -10.11 2.09
C GLY A 79 6.25 -9.69 1.28
N PHE A 80 6.38 -8.60 0.53
CA PHE A 80 5.36 -8.14 -0.41
C PHE A 80 5.97 -7.27 -1.50
N ARG A 81 5.22 -7.11 -2.59
CA ARG A 81 5.52 -6.18 -3.67
C ARG A 81 4.36 -5.21 -3.83
N VAL A 82 4.66 -3.99 -4.27
CA VAL A 82 3.68 -2.93 -4.45
C VAL A 82 4.08 -2.02 -5.60
N LEU A 83 3.10 -1.62 -6.40
CA LEU A 83 3.21 -0.61 -7.44
C LEU A 83 2.30 0.57 -7.05
N VAL A 84 2.89 1.76 -6.90
CA VAL A 84 2.17 3.02 -6.64
C VAL A 84 2.48 4.01 -7.74
N GLY A 85 1.52 4.25 -8.64
CA GLY A 85 1.76 5.02 -9.87
C GLY A 85 2.91 4.40 -10.67
N TRP A 86 4.04 5.11 -10.73
CA TRP A 86 5.27 4.71 -11.43
C TRP A 86 6.34 4.13 -10.51
N THR A 87 6.06 3.96 -9.21
CA THR A 87 7.05 3.48 -8.25
C THR A 87 6.75 2.02 -7.89
N TYR A 88 7.60 1.11 -8.34
CA TYR A 88 7.59 -0.29 -7.90
C TYR A 88 8.45 -0.44 -6.66
N SER A 89 7.99 -1.25 -5.71
CA SER A 89 8.75 -1.58 -4.51
C SER A 89 8.57 -3.05 -4.16
N GLU A 90 9.67 -3.69 -3.78
CA GLU A 90 9.66 -5.03 -3.21
C GLU A 90 10.26 -4.98 -1.81
N VAL A 91 9.49 -5.46 -0.85
CA VAL A 91 9.85 -5.49 0.56
C VAL A 91 10.12 -6.92 0.96
N THR A 92 11.31 -7.19 1.48
CA THR A 92 11.70 -8.49 2.03
C THR A 92 11.84 -8.38 3.53
N TYR A 93 11.07 -9.19 4.27
CA TYR A 93 11.15 -9.28 5.72
C TYR A 93 12.38 -10.09 6.13
N LYS A 94 13.19 -9.54 7.04
CA LYS A 94 14.31 -10.24 7.67
C LYS A 94 14.19 -10.19 9.19
N PRO A 95 13.31 -11.02 9.78
CA PRO A 95 13.04 -10.98 11.21
C PRO A 95 14.30 -11.22 12.06
N GLU A 96 15.16 -12.15 11.65
CA GLU A 96 16.42 -12.47 12.36
C GLU A 96 17.40 -11.29 12.42
N GLU A 97 17.37 -10.41 11.42
CA GLU A 97 18.21 -9.21 11.36
C GLU A 97 17.50 -7.97 11.95
N GLY A 98 16.23 -8.09 12.35
CA GLY A 98 15.42 -6.96 12.84
C GLY A 98 15.18 -5.86 11.80
N ILE A 99 15.29 -6.18 10.50
CA ILE A 99 15.13 -5.23 9.40
C ILE A 99 14.14 -5.72 8.36
N ASP A 100 13.59 -4.78 7.59
CA ASP A 100 12.90 -5.06 6.34
C ASP A 100 13.69 -4.38 5.20
N ILE A 101 14.06 -5.13 4.15
CA ILE A 101 14.77 -4.59 2.99
C ILE A 101 13.74 -4.02 2.01
N LEU A 102 13.96 -2.79 1.55
CA LEU A 102 13.13 -2.13 0.55
C LEU A 102 13.97 -1.90 -0.72
N ASP A 103 13.62 -2.61 -1.79
CA ASP A 103 14.10 -2.35 -3.15
C ASP A 103 13.03 -1.52 -3.87
N ILE A 104 13.34 -0.26 -4.18
CA ILE A 104 12.39 0.69 -4.75
C ILE A 104 12.98 1.23 -6.05
N LYS A 105 12.17 1.27 -7.10
CA LYS A 105 12.56 1.81 -8.40
C LYS A 105 11.40 2.51 -9.09
N ASN A 106 11.74 3.46 -9.95
CA ASN A 106 10.79 4.04 -10.89
C ASN A 106 10.64 3.15 -12.12
N VAL A 107 9.47 3.18 -12.72
CA VAL A 107 9.04 2.36 -13.86
C VAL A 107 8.45 3.30 -14.90
N ASN A 108 8.74 3.05 -16.18
CA ASN A 108 8.21 3.86 -17.27
C ASN A 108 6.79 3.41 -17.64
N ASP A 109 6.01 4.29 -18.28
CA ASP A 109 4.62 3.98 -18.70
C ASP A 109 4.52 2.69 -19.52
N ASP A 110 5.46 2.46 -20.41
CA ASP A 110 5.46 1.31 -21.32
C ASP A 110 5.75 -0.03 -20.61
N GLU A 111 6.35 0.01 -19.42
CA GLU A 111 6.74 -1.18 -18.65
C GLU A 111 5.64 -1.62 -17.66
N ILE A 112 4.67 -0.74 -17.35
CA ILE A 112 3.70 -0.96 -16.28
C ILE A 112 2.80 -2.16 -16.54
N GLU A 113 2.28 -2.31 -17.76
CA GLU A 113 1.36 -3.42 -18.08
C GLU A 113 2.07 -4.78 -18.04
N GLU A 114 3.33 -4.84 -18.52
CA GLU A 114 4.16 -6.03 -18.42
C GLU A 114 4.48 -6.35 -16.95
N LEU A 115 4.80 -5.32 -16.16
CA LEU A 115 5.07 -5.47 -14.74
C LEU A 115 3.84 -5.98 -13.98
N LEU A 116 2.65 -5.42 -14.23
CA LEU A 116 1.39 -5.88 -13.64
C LEU A 116 1.13 -7.36 -13.96
N LYS A 117 1.32 -7.77 -15.21
CA LYS A 117 1.13 -9.16 -15.63
C LYS A 117 2.16 -10.09 -14.97
N ASN A 118 3.44 -9.74 -15.05
CA ASN A 118 4.52 -10.65 -14.65
C ASN A 118 4.69 -10.71 -13.13
N GLN A 119 4.47 -9.60 -12.42
CA GLN A 119 4.69 -9.52 -10.98
C GLN A 119 3.41 -9.66 -10.14
N PHE A 120 2.24 -9.29 -10.68
CA PHE A 120 0.99 -9.31 -9.92
C PHE A 120 -0.07 -10.26 -10.51
N ASP A 121 0.21 -10.89 -11.65
CA ASP A 121 -0.76 -11.66 -12.43
C ASP A 121 -2.03 -10.86 -12.78
N VAL A 122 -1.86 -9.54 -12.98
CA VAL A 122 -2.95 -8.62 -13.34
C VAL A 122 -2.89 -8.32 -14.84
N ARG A 123 -3.99 -8.59 -15.55
CA ARG A 123 -4.18 -8.19 -16.95
C ARG A 123 -5.30 -7.18 -17.04
N LEU A 124 -5.00 -6.02 -17.62
CA LEU A 124 -5.97 -4.94 -17.77
C LEU A 124 -6.73 -5.07 -19.09
N GLN A 125 -8.01 -4.72 -19.07
CA GLN A 125 -8.83 -4.66 -20.28
C GLN A 125 -8.56 -3.39 -21.10
N ASN A 126 -8.17 -2.31 -20.41
CA ASN A 126 -7.89 -1.00 -20.99
C ASN A 126 -6.52 -0.52 -20.53
N LYS A 127 -5.88 0.33 -21.34
CA LYS A 127 -4.58 0.93 -21.00
C LYS A 127 -4.67 1.71 -19.69
N LEU A 128 -3.77 1.42 -18.75
CA LEU A 128 -3.70 2.13 -17.48
C LEU A 128 -3.19 3.56 -17.69
N LYS A 129 -3.80 4.50 -16.97
CA LYS A 129 -3.22 5.83 -16.72
C LYS A 129 -2.80 5.88 -15.26
N PRO A 130 -1.51 5.68 -14.94
CA PRO A 130 -1.06 5.69 -13.55
C PRO A 130 -1.30 7.06 -12.93
N VAL A 131 -1.56 7.08 -11.63
CA VAL A 131 -1.76 8.33 -10.87
C VAL A 131 -0.95 8.25 -9.59
N ASN A 132 -0.23 9.33 -9.28
CA ASN A 132 0.48 9.47 -8.02
C ASN A 132 0.46 10.93 -7.53
N LYS A 133 -0.74 11.44 -7.26
CA LYS A 133 -0.92 12.77 -6.66
C LYS A 133 -0.54 12.74 -5.17
N LYS A 134 -0.23 13.90 -4.60
CA LYS A 134 0.11 14.01 -3.17
C LYS A 134 -1.11 13.62 -2.33
N ALA A 135 -0.97 12.53 -1.59
CA ALA A 135 -1.94 12.01 -0.62
C ALA A 135 -1.18 11.15 0.38
N ASP A 136 -1.62 11.13 1.64
CA ASP A 136 -0.95 10.38 2.70
C ASP A 136 -1.11 8.88 2.48
N TYR A 137 -0.01 8.23 2.10
CA TYR A 137 0.08 6.80 1.91
C TYR A 137 1.53 6.34 2.04
N SER A 138 1.74 5.28 2.81
CA SER A 138 3.05 4.64 3.02
C SER A 138 2.91 3.13 2.91
N ILE A 139 3.90 2.49 2.30
CA ILE A 139 4.01 1.03 2.16
C ILE A 139 4.63 0.40 3.41
#